data_AF-A0A7R9HGM3-F1
#
_entry.id   AF-A0A7R9HGM3-F1
#
_cell.length_a   1.000
_cell.length_b   1.000
_cell.length_c   1.000
_cell.angle_alpha   90.00
_cell.angle_beta   90.00
_cell.angle_gamma   90.00
#
_symmetry.space_group_name_H-M   'P 1'
#
loop_
_entity.id
_entity.type
_entity.pdbx_description
1 polymer ?
#
loop_
_entity_poly.entity_id
_entity_poly.type
_entity_poly.pdbx_seq_one_letter_code
_entity_poly.pdbx_strand_id
1 'polypeptide(L)'
;MDHDANNHPGSLIEGLRKVCAMEHYAYITTYELSFPLLNMLDCRLVCLPEVFSKVRHSILLTKHSPYRKAINHVIQKLKESGVLNNIKLKTMGIAVAQPDLKEDIISGVELWDVYCVFHILISGAIVSVIILAAENIYHLSKLKYFMNKHTLKTNYLR
;
A
#
# COMPACT_ATOMS: atom_id res chain seq x y z
N MET A 1 -4.36 -31.22 14.10
CA MET A 1 -5.36 -30.23 13.65
C MET A 1 -6.58 -30.44 14.53
N ASP A 2 -6.55 -29.85 15.72
CA ASP A 2 -7.62 -30.00 16.71
C ASP A 2 -8.83 -29.17 16.27
N HIS A 3 -9.89 -29.86 15.85
CA HIS A 3 -11.20 -29.27 15.60
C HIS A 3 -11.87 -28.99 16.95
N ASP A 4 -11.52 -27.87 17.57
CA ASP A 4 -12.19 -27.39 18.77
C ASP A 4 -13.56 -26.81 18.37
N ALA A 5 -14.59 -27.66 18.39
CA ALA A 5 -15.96 -27.34 18.00
C ALA A 5 -16.60 -26.18 18.79
N ASN A 6 -15.93 -25.72 19.86
CA ASN A 6 -16.40 -24.64 20.73
C ASN A 6 -15.86 -23.25 20.35
N ASN A 7 -14.96 -23.13 19.36
CA ASN A 7 -14.36 -21.84 19.01
C ASN A 7 -15.09 -21.08 17.89
N HIS A 8 -16.24 -21.57 17.40
CA HIS A 8 -16.99 -20.88 16.34
C HIS A 8 -17.46 -19.49 16.82
N PRO A 9 -17.16 -18.41 16.10
CA PRO A 9 -17.62 -17.07 16.45
C PRO A 9 -19.13 -16.93 16.20
N GLY A 10 -19.90 -16.46 17.18
CA GLY A 10 -21.35 -16.27 17.04
C GLY A 10 -21.75 -15.10 16.13
N SER A 11 -20.80 -14.23 15.77
CA SER A 11 -21.02 -13.08 14.91
C SER A 11 -19.81 -12.81 14.01
N LEU A 12 -20.04 -12.07 12.92
CA LEU A 12 -18.99 -11.66 11.98
C LEU A 12 -17.87 -10.87 12.68
N ILE A 13 -18.23 -9.88 13.52
CA ILE A 13 -17.24 -9.06 14.23
C ILE A 13 -16.43 -9.88 15.22
N GLU A 14 -17.05 -10.83 15.92
CA GLU A 14 -16.36 -11.73 16.84
C GLU A 14 -15.36 -12.61 16.09
N GLY A 15 -15.73 -13.10 14.90
CA GLY A 15 -14.83 -13.87 14.04
C GLY A 15 -13.61 -13.06 13.62
N LEU A 16 -13.82 -11.81 13.19
CA LEU A 16 -12.73 -10.90 12.80
C LEU A 16 -11.84 -10.55 14.00
N ARG A 17 -12.43 -10.31 15.18
CA ARG A 17 -11.67 -10.01 16.41
C ARG A 17 -10.80 -11.20 16.84
N LYS A 18 -11.30 -12.42 16.70
CA LYS A 18 -10.53 -13.65 17.01
C LYS A 18 -9.32 -13.83 16.09
N VAL A 19 -9.44 -13.49 14.80
CA VAL A 19 -8.29 -13.48 13.87
C VAL A 19 -7.19 -12.54 14.36
N CYS A 20 -7.56 -11.44 15.00
CA CYS A 20 -6.57 -10.48 15.51
C CYS A 20 -5.99 -10.86 16.87
N ALA A 21 -6.71 -11.63 17.68
CA ALA A 21 -6.27 -12.04 19.01
C ALA A 21 -5.45 -13.35 19.00
N MET A 22 -5.56 -14.16 17.96
CA MET A 22 -4.97 -15.51 17.89
C MET A 22 -3.99 -15.62 16.71
N GLU A 23 -2.76 -16.06 16.97
CA GLU A 23 -1.72 -16.17 15.92
C GLU A 23 -2.02 -17.23 14.85
N HIS A 24 -2.76 -18.28 15.20
CA HIS A 24 -3.02 -19.42 14.32
C HIS A 24 -4.52 -19.59 14.06
N TYR A 25 -5.19 -18.50 13.67
CA TYR A 25 -6.63 -18.51 13.43
C TYR A 25 -6.97 -17.85 12.09
N ALA A 26 -7.64 -18.61 11.23
CA ALA A 26 -8.16 -18.13 9.95
C ALA A 26 -9.69 -18.10 10.01
N TYR A 27 -10.29 -17.06 9.42
CA TYR A 27 -11.73 -16.90 9.38
C TYR A 27 -12.19 -16.65 7.95
N ILE A 28 -13.17 -17.44 7.50
CA ILE A 28 -13.76 -17.34 6.17
C ILE A 28 -15.05 -16.53 6.28
N THR A 29 -15.13 -15.45 5.51
CA THR A 29 -16.31 -14.59 5.46
C THR A 29 -16.49 -13.98 4.06
N THR A 30 -17.64 -13.36 3.81
CA THR A 30 -17.88 -12.58 2.61
C THR A 30 -17.24 -11.20 2.73
N TYR A 31 -16.54 -10.79 1.67
CA TYR A 31 -15.88 -9.49 1.59
C TYR A 31 -16.84 -8.32 1.81
N GLU A 32 -18.04 -8.41 1.21
CA GLU A 32 -19.05 -7.36 1.25
C GLU A 32 -19.50 -7.02 2.67
N LEU A 33 -19.53 -8.03 3.56
CA LEU A 33 -19.91 -7.83 4.95
C LEU A 33 -18.71 -7.48 5.81
N SER A 34 -17.52 -8.04 5.55
CA SER A 34 -16.35 -7.77 6.39
C SER A 34 -15.75 -6.40 6.15
N PHE A 35 -15.72 -5.93 4.90
CA PHE A 35 -15.05 -4.69 4.50
C PHE A 35 -15.39 -3.46 5.36
N PRO A 36 -16.67 -3.12 5.61
CA PRO A 36 -17.00 -1.97 6.44
C PRO A 36 -16.59 -2.12 7.92
N LEU A 37 -16.35 -3.35 8.39
CA LEU A 37 -15.92 -3.62 9.77
C LEU A 37 -14.40 -3.59 9.94
N LEU A 38 -13.61 -3.60 8.86
CA LEU A 38 -12.14 -3.51 8.97
C LEU A 38 -11.70 -2.23 9.69
N ASN A 39 -12.37 -1.10 9.44
CA ASN A 39 -12.04 0.17 10.07
C ASN A 39 -12.39 0.22 11.58
N MET A 40 -13.14 -0.75 12.09
CA MET A 40 -13.52 -0.83 13.51
C MET A 40 -12.58 -1.73 14.32
N LEU A 41 -11.58 -2.33 13.67
CA LEU A 41 -10.66 -3.28 14.28
C LEU A 41 -9.27 -2.64 14.44
N ASP A 42 -8.61 -2.90 15.57
CA ASP A 42 -7.28 -2.35 15.89
C ASP A 42 -6.12 -3.09 15.18
N CYS A 43 -6.42 -3.91 14.17
CA CYS A 43 -5.48 -4.85 13.56
C CYS A 43 -5.57 -4.81 12.03
N ARG A 44 -4.44 -5.10 11.37
CA ARG A 44 -4.37 -5.19 9.91
C ARG A 44 -4.76 -6.59 9.45
N LEU A 45 -5.99 -6.74 8.96
CA LEU A 45 -6.45 -7.97 8.33
C LEU A 45 -5.98 -8.03 6.87
N VAL A 46 -5.49 -9.20 6.45
CA VAL A 46 -5.07 -9.47 5.08
C VAL A 46 -5.92 -10.60 4.51
N CYS A 47 -6.46 -10.39 3.32
CA CYS A 47 -7.19 -11.43 2.59
C CYS A 47 -6.18 -12.35 1.88
N LEU A 48 -6.28 -13.66 2.08
CA LEU A 48 -5.42 -14.61 1.37
C LEU A 48 -5.91 -14.78 -0.08
N PRO A 49 -5.08 -14.45 -1.09
CA PRO A 49 -5.49 -14.41 -2.50
C PRO A 49 -5.87 -15.78 -3.07
N GLU A 50 -5.26 -16.87 -2.57
CA GLU A 50 -5.48 -18.22 -3.09
C GLU A 50 -6.83 -18.85 -2.72
N VAL A 51 -7.54 -18.28 -1.73
CA VAL A 51 -8.78 -18.87 -1.18
C VAL A 51 -10.02 -18.03 -1.53
N PHE A 52 -9.84 -16.96 -2.32
CA PHE A 52 -10.94 -16.07 -2.69
C PHE A 52 -11.87 -16.71 -3.73
N SER A 53 -13.07 -17.10 -3.29
CA SER A 53 -14.12 -17.64 -4.17
C SER A 53 -15.14 -16.58 -4.55
N LYS A 54 -15.31 -16.35 -5.86
CA LYS A 54 -16.37 -15.48 -6.38
C LYS A 54 -17.72 -16.20 -6.27
N VAL A 55 -18.55 -15.77 -5.32
CA VAL A 55 -19.92 -16.28 -5.15
C VAL A 55 -20.89 -15.37 -5.92
N ARG A 56 -21.87 -15.98 -6.60
CA ARG A 56 -22.94 -15.26 -7.28
C ARG A 56 -24.15 -15.14 -6.35
N HIS A 57 -24.61 -13.92 -6.13
CA HIS A 57 -25.88 -13.68 -5.44
C HIS A 57 -27.06 -13.87 -6.39
N SER A 58 -28.14 -14.46 -5.89
CA SER A 58 -29.38 -14.69 -6.64
C SER A 58 -30.58 -14.30 -5.80
N ILE A 59 -31.61 -13.77 -6.46
CA ILE A 59 -32.90 -13.49 -5.83
C ILE A 59 -33.76 -14.75 -5.93
N LEU A 60 -34.23 -15.22 -4.78
CA LEU A 60 -35.11 -16.38 -4.69
C LEU A 60 -36.57 -15.94 -4.85
N LEU A 61 -37.31 -16.68 -5.66
CA LEU A 61 -38.74 -16.46 -5.91
C LEU A 61 -39.49 -17.76 -5.63
N THR A 62 -40.76 -17.65 -5.22
CA THR A 62 -41.64 -18.81 -5.05
C THR A 62 -41.76 -19.60 -6.36
N LYS A 63 -41.87 -20.92 -6.24
CA LYS A 63 -41.98 -21.82 -7.38
C LYS A 63 -43.22 -21.44 -8.21
N HIS A 64 -43.03 -21.28 -9.53
CA HIS A 64 -44.05 -20.83 -10.49
C HIS A 64 -44.56 -19.38 -10.28
N SER A 65 -43.78 -18.50 -9.65
CA SER A 65 -44.14 -17.08 -9.60
C SER A 65 -44.32 -16.48 -11.00
N PRO A 66 -45.46 -15.82 -11.29
CA PRO A 66 -45.70 -15.17 -12.58
C PRO A 66 -44.71 -14.02 -12.84
N TYR A 67 -44.13 -13.46 -11.78
CA TYR A 67 -43.20 -12.33 -11.84
C TYR A 67 -41.77 -12.74 -12.23
N ARG A 68 -41.45 -14.04 -12.28
CA ARG A 68 -40.08 -14.51 -12.57
C ARG A 68 -39.51 -13.93 -13.86
N LYS A 69 -40.32 -13.88 -14.93
CA LYS A 69 -39.87 -13.33 -16.22
C LYS A 69 -39.64 -11.82 -16.14
N ALA A 70 -40.58 -11.09 -15.53
CA ALA A 70 -40.49 -9.64 -15.39
C ALA A 70 -39.29 -9.21 -14.53
N ILE A 71 -39.11 -9.85 -13.38
CA ILE A 71 -38.00 -9.56 -12.45
C ILE A 71 -36.65 -9.87 -13.10
N ASN A 72 -36.52 -11.02 -13.76
CA ASN A 72 -35.28 -11.35 -14.47
C ASN A 72 -34.95 -10.33 -15.56
N HIS A 73 -35.95 -9.89 -16.33
CA HIS A 73 -35.75 -8.88 -17.37
C HIS A 73 -35.28 -7.54 -16.78
N VAL A 74 -35.89 -7.08 -15.69
CA VAL A 74 -35.49 -5.84 -15.01
C VAL A 74 -34.07 -5.94 -14.45
N ILE A 75 -33.72 -7.04 -13.78
CA ILE A 75 -32.37 -7.24 -13.24
C ILE A 75 -31.33 -7.25 -14.36
N GLN A 76 -31.63 -7.91 -15.48
CA GLN A 76 -30.75 -7.92 -16.64
C GLN A 76 -30.56 -6.50 -17.21
N LYS A 77 -31.65 -5.74 -17.36
CA LYS A 77 -31.59 -4.34 -17.81
C LYS A 77 -30.81 -3.44 -16.84
N LEU A 78 -30.92 -3.65 -15.53
CA LEU A 78 -30.16 -2.91 -14.51
C LEU A 78 -28.66 -3.26 -14.54
N LYS A 79 -28.33 -4.49 -14.92
CA LYS A 79 -26.94 -4.92 -15.13
C LYS A 79 -26.36 -4.34 -16.42
N GLU A 80 -27.10 -4.43 -17.53
CA GLU A 80 -26.69 -3.90 -18.84
C GLU A 80 -26.53 -2.38 -18.83
N SER A 81 -27.40 -1.66 -18.11
CA SER A 81 -27.29 -0.20 -17.95
C SER A 81 -26.20 0.25 -16.97
N GLY A 82 -25.53 -0.68 -16.28
CA GLY A 82 -24.51 -0.35 -15.28
C GLY A 82 -25.04 0.29 -14.00
N VAL A 83 -26.36 0.45 -13.84
CA VAL A 83 -26.97 1.01 -12.62
C VAL A 83 -26.62 0.16 -11.41
N LEU A 84 -26.62 -1.17 -11.55
CA LEU A 84 -26.22 -2.08 -10.47
C LEU A 84 -24.76 -1.87 -10.05
N ASN A 85 -23.86 -1.60 -11.01
CA ASN A 85 -22.46 -1.32 -10.72
C ASN A 85 -22.29 0.01 -9.98
N ASN A 86 -23.03 1.04 -10.39
CA ASN A 86 -23.03 2.34 -9.72
C ASN A 86 -23.54 2.25 -8.27
N ILE A 87 -24.61 1.50 -8.04
CA ILE A 87 -25.12 1.25 -6.67
C ILE A 87 -24.06 0.51 -5.85
N LYS A 88 -23.43 -0.53 -6.41
CA LYS A 88 -22.34 -1.25 -5.74
C LYS A 88 -21.21 -0.31 -5.32
N LEU A 89 -20.72 0.53 -6.24
CA LEU A 89 -19.65 1.49 -5.98
C LEU A 89 -20.03 2.52 -4.92
N LYS A 90 -21.28 3.00 -4.94
CA LYS A 90 -21.77 3.99 -3.98
C LYS A 90 -21.98 3.40 -2.58
N THR A 91 -22.52 2.19 -2.50
CA THR A 91 -22.83 1.51 -1.23
C THR A 91 -21.58 0.92 -0.58
N MET A 92 -20.65 0.36 -1.35
CA MET A 92 -19.40 -0.17 -0.82
C MET A 92 -18.30 0.88 -0.67
N GLY A 93 -18.57 2.14 -1.04
CA GLY A 93 -17.70 3.28 -0.79
C GLY A 93 -16.29 3.10 -1.36
N ILE A 94 -16.07 3.50 -2.61
CA ILE A 94 -14.72 3.88 -3.10
C ILE A 94 -13.70 2.72 -3.28
N ALA A 95 -13.99 1.47 -2.88
CA ALA A 95 -13.07 0.34 -3.11
C ALA A 95 -13.74 -0.81 -3.89
N VAL A 96 -13.94 -0.58 -5.19
CA VAL A 96 -13.85 -1.68 -6.16
C VAL A 96 -12.89 -1.23 -7.26
N ALA A 97 -11.63 -0.97 -6.87
CA ALA A 97 -10.58 -1.60 -7.66
C ALA A 97 -10.92 -3.10 -7.62
N GLN A 98 -11.09 -3.67 -8.80
CA GLN A 98 -11.43 -5.07 -8.96
C GLN A 98 -10.53 -5.91 -8.04
N PRO A 99 -11.04 -6.98 -7.40
CA PRO A 99 -10.18 -8.00 -6.84
C PRO A 99 -9.56 -8.81 -8.00
N ASP A 100 -8.94 -8.13 -8.95
CA ASP A 100 -7.80 -8.64 -9.68
C ASP A 100 -6.61 -8.38 -8.78
N LEU A 101 -6.46 -9.22 -7.75
CA LEU A 101 -5.21 -9.92 -7.44
C LEU A 101 -3.88 -9.14 -7.58
N LYS A 102 -3.86 -7.82 -7.37
CA LYS A 102 -2.71 -6.92 -7.63
C LYS A 102 -2.73 -5.65 -6.76
N GLU A 103 -3.41 -5.64 -5.62
CA GLU A 103 -3.24 -4.58 -4.62
C GLU A 103 -2.09 -4.85 -3.63
N ASP A 104 -1.23 -5.83 -3.91
CA ASP A 104 0.14 -5.87 -3.36
C ASP A 104 1.14 -5.04 -4.21
N ILE A 105 0.67 -4.34 -5.26
CA ILE A 105 1.50 -3.47 -6.12
C ILE A 105 1.05 -2.00 -6.06
N ILE A 106 0.20 -1.64 -5.10
CA ILE A 106 0.01 -0.23 -4.72
C ILE A 106 0.33 -0.07 -3.24
N SER A 107 1.46 -0.66 -2.82
CA SER A 107 2.29 0.03 -1.84
C SER A 107 2.66 1.35 -2.49
N GLY A 108 1.94 2.42 -2.18
CA GLY A 108 2.41 3.76 -2.45
C GLY A 108 3.84 3.80 -1.91
N VAL A 109 4.81 4.00 -2.80
CA VAL A 109 6.23 3.89 -2.48
C VAL A 109 6.50 4.79 -1.29
N GLU A 110 6.53 4.20 -0.10
CA GLU A 110 6.82 4.93 1.11
C GLU A 110 8.24 5.43 0.96
N LEU A 111 8.50 6.68 1.33
CA LEU A 111 9.81 7.32 1.18
C LEU A 111 10.96 6.51 1.81
N TRP A 112 10.61 5.56 2.68
CA TRP A 112 11.50 4.54 3.26
C TRP A 112 12.10 3.58 2.23
N ASP A 113 11.37 3.19 1.19
CA ASP A 113 11.86 2.26 0.17
C ASP A 113 12.93 2.90 -0.72
N VAL A 114 12.89 4.24 -0.84
CA VAL A 114 13.84 5.03 -1.64
C VAL A 114 15.04 5.54 -0.81
N TYR A 115 15.13 5.16 0.46
CA TYR A 115 16.16 5.62 1.40
C TYR A 115 17.59 5.39 0.89
N CYS A 116 17.86 4.21 0.32
CA CYS A 116 19.19 3.87 -0.20
C CYS A 116 19.65 4.83 -1.31
N VAL A 117 18.73 5.26 -2.19
CA VAL A 117 19.05 6.14 -3.32
C VAL A 117 19.43 7.53 -2.81
N PHE A 118 18.65 8.08 -1.87
CA PHE A 118 18.96 9.37 -1.26
C PHE A 118 20.27 9.33 -0.46
N HIS A 119 20.54 8.22 0.24
CA HIS A 119 21.78 8.07 1.02
C HIS A 119 23.02 8.06 0.12
N ILE A 120 22.99 7.34 -1.00
CA ILE A 120 24.10 7.31 -1.97
C ILE A 120 24.32 8.71 -2.55
N LEU A 121 23.24 9.42 -2.94
CA LEU A 121 23.33 10.77 -3.50
C LEU A 121 23.96 11.78 -2.51
N ILE A 122 23.51 11.77 -1.25
CA ILE A 122 24.03 12.67 -0.20
C ILE A 122 25.50 12.35 0.09
N SER A 123 25.86 11.07 0.21
CA SER A 123 27.25 10.68 0.46
C SER A 123 28.18 11.12 -0.67
N GLY A 124 27.78 10.97 -1.94
CA GLY A 124 28.55 11.41 -3.09
C GLY A 124 28.71 12.93 -3.14
N ALA A 125 27.65 13.69 -2.82
CA ALA A 125 27.70 15.14 -2.75
C ALA A 125 28.68 15.63 -1.67
N ILE A 126 28.68 15.01 -0.48
CA ILE A 126 29.59 15.34 0.61
C ILE A 126 31.05 15.07 0.20
N VAL A 127 31.34 13.91 -0.40
CA VAL A 127 32.69 13.56 -0.86
C VAL A 127 33.18 14.56 -1.91
N SER A 128 32.33 14.94 -2.86
CA SER A 128 32.67 15.94 -3.89
C SER A 128 33.02 17.30 -3.28
N VAL A 129 32.26 17.76 -2.27
CA VAL A 129 32.52 19.03 -1.59
C VAL A 129 33.83 18.97 -0.81
N ILE A 130 34.15 17.84 -0.17
CA ILE A 130 35.41 17.65 0.56
C ILE A 130 36.61 17.70 -0.38
N ILE A 131 36.54 17.03 -1.54
CA ILE A 131 37.62 17.05 -2.55
C ILE A 131 37.84 18.49 -3.03
N LEU A 132 36.76 19.19 -3.40
CA LEU A 132 36.85 20.57 -3.87
C LEU A 132 37.43 21.51 -2.80
N ALA A 133 37.04 21.34 -1.54
CA ALA A 133 37.58 22.10 -0.42
C ALA A 133 39.09 21.83 -0.23
N ALA A 134 39.51 20.57 -0.30
CA ALA A 134 40.91 20.18 -0.18
C ALA A 134 41.76 20.77 -1.31
N GLU A 135 41.29 20.70 -2.56
CA GLU A 135 41.96 21.28 -3.71
C GLU A 135 42.07 22.80 -3.60
N ASN A 136 40.99 23.47 -3.19
CA ASN A 136 40.99 24.92 -3.02
C ASN A 136 41.96 25.37 -1.92
N ILE A 137 42.01 24.66 -0.78
CA ILE A 137 42.97 24.93 0.30
C ILE A 137 44.40 24.67 -0.18
N TYR A 138 44.64 23.59 -0.93
CA TYR A 138 45.95 23.29 -1.48
C TYR A 138 46.41 24.34 -2.50
N HIS A 139 45.51 24.79 -3.38
CA HIS A 139 45.82 25.82 -4.36
C HIS A 139 46.09 27.19 -3.69
N LEU A 140 45.28 27.58 -2.70
CA LEU A 140 45.47 28.81 -1.93
C LEU A 140 46.76 28.78 -1.10
N SER A 141 47.09 27.64 -0.50
CA SER A 141 48.35 27.49 0.27
C SER A 141 49.57 27.50 -0.65
N LYS A 142 49.50 26.88 -1.83
CA LYS A 142 50.55 26.96 -2.86
C LYS A 142 50.73 28.38 -3.39
N LEU A 143 49.64 29.12 -3.65
CA LEU A 143 49.69 30.52 -4.07
C LEU A 143 50.26 31.43 -2.96
N LYS A 144 49.84 31.23 -1.70
CA LYS A 144 50.42 31.95 -0.55
C LYS A 144 51.91 31.64 -0.40
N TYR A 145 52.32 30.38 -0.55
CA TYR A 145 53.72 29.98 -0.50
C TYR A 145 54.54 30.63 -1.61
N PHE A 146 54.01 30.66 -2.85
CA PHE A 146 54.66 31.30 -3.99
C PHE A 146 54.77 32.82 -3.81
N MET A 147 53.70 33.49 -3.39
CA MET A 147 53.68 34.92 -3.10
C MET A 147 54.67 35.28 -1.98
N ASN A 148 54.67 34.53 -0.88
CA ASN A 148 55.57 34.77 0.25
C ASN A 148 57.05 34.58 -0.14
N LYS A 149 57.35 33.59 -0.99
CA LYS A 149 58.68 33.39 -1.57
C LYS A 149 59.12 34.55 -2.46
N HIS A 150 58.20 35.17 -3.20
CA HIS A 150 58.49 36.32 -4.06
C HIS A 150 58.71 37.60 -3.24
N THR A 151 57.93 37.83 -2.17
CA THR A 151 58.09 38.99 -1.27
C THR A 151 59.39 38.93 -0.46
N LEU A 152 59.84 37.73 -0.07
CA LEU A 152 61.14 37.53 0.59
C LEU A 152 62.32 37.80 -0.35
N LYS A 153 62.19 37.48 -1.65
CA LYS A 153 63.23 37.79 -2.64
C LYS A 153 63.36 39.29 -2.93
N THR A 154 62.27 40.04 -2.94
CA THR A 154 62.30 41.50 -3.19
C THR A 154 62.85 42.31 -2.02
N ASN A 155 62.72 41.81 -0.78
CA ASN A 155 63.31 42.45 0.40
C ASN A 155 64.80 42.13 0.62
N TYR A 156 65.37 41.19 -0.14
CA TYR A 156 66.81 40.86 -0.08
C TYR A 156 67.65 41.59 -1.16
N LEU A 157 66.99 42.34 -2.05
CA LEU A 157 67.61 43.06 -3.18
C LEU A 157 67.44 44.59 -3.06
N ARG A 158 67.10 45.10 -1.88
CA ARG A 158 67.03 46.52 -1.53
C ARG A 158 67.88 46.78 -0.31
#